data_AF-A0A1I7FM40-F1
#
_entry.id   AF-A0A1I7FM40-F1
#
_cell.length_a   1.000
_cell.length_b   1.000
_cell.length_c   1.000
_cell.angle_alpha   90.00
_cell.angle_beta   90.00
_cell.angle_gamma   90.00
#
_symmetry.space_group_name_H-M   'P 1'
#
loop_
_entity.id
_entity.type
_entity.pdbx_description
1 polymer ?
#
loop_
_entity_poly.entity_id
_entity_poly.type
_entity_poly.pdbx_seq_one_letter_code
_entity_poly.pdbx_strand_id
1 'polypeptide(L)' 'MAKEYSYRDFRTLLRRNGYVFDRCSGDHCIFTNDVNTISVPYHGKKLNRMIARRLIKENGLKEKTP' A
#
# COMPACT_ATOMS: atom_id res chain seq x y z
N MET A 1 -16.48 9.00 -9.20
CA MET A 1 -15.95 7.63 -9.44
C MET A 1 -14.95 7.30 -8.36
N ALA A 2 -14.92 6.07 -7.86
CA ALA A 2 -14.00 5.72 -6.78
C ALA A 2 -12.72 5.09 -7.33
N LYS A 3 -11.58 5.58 -6.86
CA LYS A 3 -10.26 5.16 -7.31
C LYS A 3 -10.00 3.68 -6.98
N GLU A 4 -9.73 2.88 -8.00
CA GLU A 4 -9.13 1.56 -7.85
C GLU A 4 -7.61 1.72 -7.71
N TYR A 5 -6.99 0.90 -6.86
CA TYR A 5 -5.54 0.87 -6.69
C TYR A 5 -5.00 -0.39 -7.35
N SER A 6 -4.13 -0.23 -8.36
CA SER A 6 -3.25 -1.34 -8.72
C SER A 6 -2.19 -1.51 -7.62
N TYR A 7 -1.59 -2.70 -7.54
CA TYR A 7 -0.46 -2.90 -6.61
C TYR A 7 0.68 -1.91 -6.88
N ARG A 8 0.93 -1.59 -8.16
CA ARG A 8 1.97 -0.63 -8.57
C ARG A 8 1.67 0.79 -8.10
N ASP A 9 0.41 1.21 -8.19
CA ASP A 9 -0.02 2.54 -7.71
C ASP A 9 0.09 2.62 -6.19
N PHE A 10 -0.35 1.57 -5.49
CA PHE A 10 -0.27 1.52 -4.03
C PHE A 10 1.18 1.48 -3.54
N ARG A 11 2.05 0.71 -4.20
CA ARG A 11 3.50 0.71 -3.93
C ARG A 11 4.12 2.09 -4.14
N THR A 12 3.68 2.82 -5.16
CA THR A 12 4.14 4.21 -5.40
C THR A 12 3.66 5.15 -4.30
N LEU A 13 2.41 5.00 -3.85
CA LEU A 13 1.86 5.73 -2.71
C LEU A 13 2.67 5.47 -1.43
N LEU A 14 2.96 4.21 -1.12
CA LEU A 14 3.78 3.82 0.04
C LEU A 14 5.17 4.45 -0.02
N ARG A 15 5.85 4.36 -1.17
CA ARG A 15 7.18 4.96 -1.37
C ARG A 15 7.17 6.48 -1.19
N ARG A 16 6.12 7.17 -1.64
CA ARG A 16 5.95 8.61 -1.42
C ARG A 16 5.72 8.98 0.05
N ASN A 17 5.23 8.04 0.85
CA ASN A 17 5.02 8.20 2.29
C ASN A 17 6.20 7.63 3.12
N GLY A 18 7.36 7.40 2.50
CA GLY A 18 8.57 6.97 3.19
C GLY A 18 8.69 5.46 3.42
N TYR A 19 7.73 4.66 2.95
CA TYR A 19 7.80 3.22 3.09
C TYR A 19 8.66 2.59 1.98
N VAL A 20 9.59 1.72 2.37
CA VAL A 20 10.41 0.89 1.50
C VAL A 20 9.93 -0.56 1.52
N PHE A 21 10.22 -1.29 0.45
CA PHE A 21 9.93 -2.72 0.38
C PHE A 21 10.90 -3.49 1.27
N ASP A 22 10.39 -4.37 2.13
CA ASP A 22 11.21 -5.24 2.99
C ASP A 22 11.27 -6.66 2.40
N ARG A 23 10.14 -7.37 2.37
CA ARG A 23 10.06 -8.77 1.91
C ARG A 23 8.67 -9.13 1.39
N CYS A 24 8.57 -10.19 0.58
CA CYS A 24 7.29 -10.84 0.27
C CYS A 24 7.32 -12.30 0.71
N SER A 25 6.18 -12.79 1.20
CA SER A 25 5.96 -14.19 1.53
C SER A 25 4.57 -14.60 1.07
N GLY A 26 4.50 -15.54 0.13
CA GLY A 26 3.25 -15.92 -0.54
C GLY A 26 2.58 -14.69 -1.16
N ASP A 27 1.30 -14.50 -0.84
CA ASP A 27 0.49 -13.42 -1.38
C ASP A 27 0.54 -12.13 -0.55
N HIS A 28 1.58 -11.91 0.26
CA HIS A 28 1.73 -10.70 1.06
C HIS A 28 3.12 -10.12 0.94
N CYS A 29 3.19 -8.80 0.77
CA CYS A 29 4.42 -8.03 0.72
C CYS A 29 4.44 -7.00 1.84
N ILE A 30 5.56 -6.95 2.55
CA ILE A 30 5.77 -6.09 3.70
C ILE A 30 6.54 -4.85 3.27
N PHE A 31 6.07 -3.70 3.75
CA PHE A 31 6.70 -2.40 3.56
C PHE A 31 6.97 -1.76 4.91
N THR A 32 8.12 -1.13 5.10
CA THR A 32 8.51 -0.49 6.37
C THR A 32 9.04 0.91 6.14
N ASN A 33 8.85 1.82 7.08
CA ASN A 33 9.48 3.15 7.09
C ASN A 33 10.36 3.33 8.34
N ASP A 34 10.96 2.24 8.82
CA ASP A 34 11.73 2.08 10.06
C ASP A 34 10.93 2.25 11.36
N VAL A 35 9.79 2.96 11.32
CA VAL A 35 8.90 3.18 12.46
C VAL A 35 7.70 2.23 12.44
N ASN A 36 7.07 2.08 11.27
CA ASN A 36 5.86 1.31 11.07
C ASN A 36 6.06 0.31 9.94
N THR A 37 5.31 -0.79 10.00
CA THR A 37 5.33 -1.85 9.00
C THR A 37 3.92 -2.12 8.48
N ILE A 38 3.76 -2.18 7.16
CA ILE A 38 2.49 -2.41 6.46
C ILE A 38 2.58 -3.71 5.67
N SER A 39 1.67 -4.65 5.93
CA SER A 39 1.46 -5.83 5.10
C SER A 39 0.45 -5.52 4.00
N VAL A 40 0.90 -5.56 2.75
CA VAL A 40 0.08 -5.33 1.56
C VAL A 40 -0.18 -6.67 0.87
N PRO A 41 -1.44 -7.07 0.69
CA PRO A 41 -1.74 -8.27 -0.08
C PRO A 41 -1.37 -8.08 -1.56
N TYR A 42 -0.78 -9.12 -2.12
CA TYR A 42 -0.27 -9.27 -3.48
C TYR A 42 -1.01 -10.40 -4.22
N HIS A 43 -2.35 -10.43 -4.14
CA HIS A 43 -3.19 -11.39 -4.87
C HIS A 43 -3.38 -10.99 -6.36
N GLY A 44 -2.28 -10.77 -7.10
CA GLY A 44 -2.29 -10.41 -8.52
C GLY A 44 -2.23 -8.91 -8.83
N LYS A 45 -2.86 -8.47 -9.93
CA LYS A 45 -2.66 -7.10 -10.49
C LYS A 45 -3.38 -5.98 -9.73
N LYS A 46 -4.45 -6.30 -8.98
CA LYS A 46 -5.34 -5.32 -8.34
C LYS A 46 -5.33 -5.46 -6.83
N LEU A 47 -5.26 -4.34 -6.11
CA LEU A 47 -5.45 -4.30 -4.67
C LEU A 47 -6.94 -4.05 -4.39
N ASN A 48 -7.56 -4.88 -3.53
CA ASN A 48 -8.94 -4.67 -3.13
C ASN A 48 -9.10 -3.26 -2.53
N ARG A 49 -10.04 -2.49 -3.09
CA ARG A 49 -10.29 -1.09 -2.73
C ARG A 49 -10.59 -0.89 -1.24
N MET A 50 -11.30 -1.82 -0.60
CA MET A 50 -11.60 -1.72 0.83
C MET A 50 -10.33 -1.88 1.66
N ILE A 51 -9.44 -2.79 1.27
CA ILE A 51 -8.13 -2.98 1.89
C ILE A 51 -7.26 -1.74 1.68
N ALA A 52 -7.18 -1.22 0.45
CA ALA A 52 -6.40 -0.01 0.16
C ALA A 52 -6.83 1.16 1.05
N ARG A 53 -8.14 1.43 1.14
CA ARG A 53 -8.70 2.50 1.98
C ARG A 53 -8.44 2.29 3.47
N ARG A 54 -8.58 1.05 3.95
CA ARG A 54 -8.26 0.68 5.33
C ARG A 54 -6.80 0.98 5.64
N LEU A 55 -5.87 0.50 4.80
CA LEU A 55 -4.44 0.73 4.96
C LEU A 55 -4.06 2.21 4.93
N ILE A 56 -4.67 2.99 4.03
CA ILE A 56 -4.47 4.45 3.95
C ILE A 56 -4.89 5.13 5.25
N LYS A 57 -6.08 4.80 5.77
CA LYS A 57 -6.61 5.41 6.99
C LYS A 57 -5.81 5.00 8.24
N GLU A 58 -5.53 3.70 8.39
CA GLU A 58 -4.81 3.16 9.56
C GLU A 58 -3.37 3.68 9.65
N ASN A 59 -2.72 3.93 8.51
CA ASN A 59 -1.31 4.34 8.46
C ASN A 59 -1.11 5.82 8.08
N GLY A 60 -2.19 6.62 8.04
CA GLY A 60 -2.13 8.05 7.71
C GLY A 60 -1.50 8.36 6.36
N LEU A 61 -1.65 7.48 5.37
CA LEU A 61 -1.00 7.65 4.06
C LEU A 61 -1.61 8.83 3.31
N LYS A 62 -0.77 9.72 2.82
CA LYS A 62 -1.20 10.89 2.04
C LYS A 62 -1.32 10.51 0.57
N GLU A 63 -2.54 10.26 0.13
CA GLU A 63 -2.91 10.26 -1.28
C GLU A 63 -2.73 11.70 -1.79
N LYS A 64 -1.64 12.03 -2.50
CA LYS A 64 -1.55 13.35 -3.15
C LYS A 64 -2.77 13.51 -4.06
N THR A 65 -3.70 14.37 -3.66
CA THR A 65 -4.64 15.03 -4.56
C THR A 65 -3.81 15.94 -5.46
N PRO A 66 -3.99 15.95 -6.80
CA PRO A 66 -3.61 17.13 -7.56
C PRO A 66 -4.32 18.37 -7.02
#